data_AF-A0A534T8B1-F1
#
_entry.id   AF-A0A534T8B1-F1
#
_cell.length_a   1.000
_cell.length_b   1.000
_cell.length_c   1.000
_cell.angle_alpha   90.00
_cell.angle_beta   90.00
_cell.angle_gamma   90.00
#
_symmetry.space_group_name_H-M   'P 1'
#
loop_
_entity.id
_entity.type
_entity.pdbx_description
1 polymer ?
#
loop_
_entity_poly.entity_id
_entity_poly.type
_entity_poly.pdbx_seq_one_letter_code
_entity_poly.pdbx_strand_id
1 'polypeptide(L)'
;MPKEQADATRDPIARDTWSYLGKDGLRHTVEIVVGRPIEMTTGEIPVWACPLFVEGMTQGVKNMKGVGPVDALLNAATIVKSQKVKHVRPGMGGGN
;
A
#
# COMPACT_ATOMS: atom_id res chain seq x y z
N MET A 1 1.99 -16.77 2.05
CA MET A 1 3.15 -15.86 1.98
C MET A 1 2.84 -14.37 1.70
N PRO A 2 1.66 -13.77 2.00
CA PRO A 2 1.49 -12.31 1.90
C PRO A 2 2.20 -11.50 3.01
N LYS A 3 2.18 -12.02 4.25
CA LYS A 3 2.69 -11.33 5.44
C LYS A 3 4.18 -10.98 5.39
N GLU A 4 5.02 -11.90 4.88
CA GLU A 4 6.46 -11.67 4.73
C GLU A 4 6.78 -10.53 3.75
N GLN A 5 5.91 -10.27 2.76
CA GLN A 5 6.10 -9.18 1.79
C GLN A 5 5.65 -7.83 2.37
N ALA A 6 4.59 -7.82 3.19
CA ALA A 6 4.17 -6.64 3.95
C ALA A 6 5.27 -6.18 4.92
N ASP A 7 5.92 -7.13 5.62
CA ASP A 7 6.99 -6.85 6.58
C ASP A 7 8.29 -6.35 5.91
N ALA A 8 8.43 -6.51 4.59
CA ALA A 8 9.56 -5.95 3.84
C ALA A 8 9.53 -4.42 3.74
N THR A 9 8.43 -3.75 4.11
CA THR A 9 8.43 -2.29 4.28
C THR A 9 9.29 -1.81 5.45
N ARG A 10 9.71 -2.72 6.36
CA ARG A 10 10.61 -2.56 7.53
C ARG A 10 10.24 -1.49 8.57
N ASP A 11 9.60 -0.39 8.17
CA ASP A 11 9.12 0.71 9.00
C ASP A 11 7.78 1.26 8.42
N PRO A 12 6.66 0.55 8.65
CA PRO A 12 5.35 0.97 8.19
C PRO A 12 4.85 2.20 8.98
N ILE A 13 4.42 3.24 8.26
CA ILE A 13 3.77 4.43 8.84
C ILE A 13 2.25 4.35 8.79
N ALA A 14 1.71 3.46 7.94
CA ALA A 14 0.30 3.12 7.93
C ALA A 14 0.12 1.66 7.49
N ARG A 15 -0.81 0.97 8.16
CA ARG A 15 -1.27 -0.38 7.81
C ARG A 15 -2.79 -0.40 7.92
N ASP A 16 -3.45 -0.85 6.88
CA ASP A 16 -4.91 -0.83 6.79
C ASP A 16 -5.43 -2.04 5.99
N THR A 17 -6.73 -2.30 6.06
CA THR A 17 -7.37 -3.46 5.44
C THR A 17 -8.64 -3.03 4.71
N TRP A 18 -8.69 -3.25 3.40
CA TRP A 18 -9.80 -2.86 2.55
C TRP A 18 -10.43 -4.11 1.92
N SER A 19 -11.70 -4.05 1.52
CA SER A 19 -12.36 -5.17 0.83
C SER A 19 -12.96 -4.74 -0.51
N TYR A 20 -13.09 -5.70 -1.41
CA TYR A 20 -13.79 -5.55 -2.68
C TYR A 20 -14.57 -6.81 -3.03
N LEU A 21 -15.55 -6.67 -3.93
CA LEU A 21 -16.26 -7.81 -4.49
C LEU A 21 -15.49 -8.29 -5.71
N GLY A 22 -15.05 -9.55 -5.68
CA GLY A 22 -14.39 -10.20 -6.80
C GLY A 22 -15.38 -10.51 -7.91
N LYS A 23 -14.84 -10.85 -9.10
CA LYS A 23 -15.67 -11.30 -10.24
C LYS A 23 -16.37 -12.64 -9.98
N ASP A 24 -15.86 -13.38 -9.00
CA ASP A 24 -16.43 -14.61 -8.44
C ASP A 24 -17.62 -14.37 -7.49
N GLY A 25 -17.96 -13.11 -7.21
CA GLY A 25 -18.99 -12.74 -6.25
C GLY A 25 -18.55 -12.88 -4.79
N LEU A 26 -17.29 -13.22 -4.53
CA LEU A 26 -16.76 -13.35 -3.18
C LEU A 26 -16.17 -12.01 -2.70
N ARG A 27 -16.31 -11.76 -1.39
CA ARG A 27 -15.66 -10.62 -0.73
C ARG A 27 -14.20 -10.97 -0.52
N HIS A 28 -13.33 -10.25 -1.21
CA HIS A 28 -11.89 -10.31 -1.01
C HIS A 28 -11.47 -9.18 -0.09
N THR A 29 -10.51 -9.46 0.78
CA THR A 29 -9.91 -8.48 1.69
C THR A 29 -8.44 -8.37 1.34
N VAL A 30 -7.93 -7.14 1.28
CA VAL A 30 -6.54 -6.83 0.94
C VAL A 30 -5.90 -6.04 2.05
N GLU A 31 -4.71 -6.47 2.45
CA GLU A 31 -3.83 -5.66 3.28
C GLU A 31 -3.16 -4.56 2.46
N ILE A 32 -3.12 -3.36 3.03
CA ILE A 32 -2.43 -2.19 2.47
C ILE A 32 -1.41 -1.74 3.50
N VAL A 33 -0.15 -1.62 3.08
CA VAL A 33 0.94 -1.15 3.94
C VAL A 33 1.71 -0.05 3.24
N VAL A 34 1.84 1.09 3.92
CA VAL A 34 2.62 2.25 3.48
C VAL A 34 3.80 2.41 4.42
N GLY A 35 5.01 2.34 3.88
CA GLY A 35 6.28 2.52 4.57
C GLY A 35 6.68 3.98 4.70
N ARG A 36 7.59 4.27 5.64
CA ARG A 36 8.22 5.59 5.77
C ARG A 36 8.92 5.97 4.46
N PRO A 37 8.77 7.21 3.97
CA PRO A 37 9.58 7.70 2.86
C PRO A 37 11.07 7.61 3.18
N ILE A 38 11.83 7.05 2.26
CA ILE A 38 13.29 6.89 2.32
C ILE A 38 13.94 7.67 1.18
N GLU A 39 15.09 8.26 1.47
CA GLU A 39 15.94 8.84 0.44
C GLU A 39 16.73 7.70 -0.24
N MET A 40 16.64 7.63 -1.57
CA MET A 40 17.37 6.67 -2.39
C MET A 40 18.48 7.40 -3.13
N THR A 41 19.72 7.03 -2.87
CA THR A 41 20.93 7.61 -3.49
C THR A 41 21.36 6.84 -4.73
N THR A 42 20.40 6.44 -5.58
CA THR A 42 20.68 5.59 -6.76
C THR A 42 21.12 6.38 -8.01
N GLY A 43 21.78 7.53 -7.86
CA GLY A 43 22.22 8.39 -8.96
C GLY A 43 22.80 9.73 -8.49
N GLU A 44 23.04 10.65 -9.42
CA GLU A 44 23.61 11.98 -9.13
C GLU A 44 22.66 12.90 -8.33
N ILE A 45 21.34 12.65 -8.43
CA ILE A 45 20.31 13.42 -7.71
C ILE A 45 19.60 12.46 -6.75
N PRO A 46 19.52 12.79 -5.44
CA PRO A 46 18.76 11.98 -4.49
C PRO A 46 17.27 11.99 -4.87
N VAL A 47 16.66 10.80 -4.86
CA VAL A 47 15.23 10.63 -5.13
C VAL A 47 14.58 10.07 -3.88
N TRP A 48 13.41 10.58 -3.52
CA TRP A 48 12.64 10.02 -2.42
C TRP A 48 11.74 8.91 -2.91
N ALA A 49 11.57 7.87 -2.09
CA ALA A 49 10.66 6.78 -2.37
C ALA A 49 9.85 6.41 -1.14
N CYS A 50 8.57 6.14 -1.33
CA CYS A 50 7.68 5.61 -0.32
C CYS A 50 7.39 4.14 -0.63
N PRO A 51 7.83 3.19 0.22
CA PRO A 51 7.50 1.78 0.08
C PRO A 51 5.99 1.55 0.20
N LEU A 52 5.40 0.81 -0.73
CA LEU A 52 3.98 0.52 -0.79
C LEU A 52 3.78 -0.97 -1.08
N PHE A 53 2.95 -1.61 -0.27
CA PHE A 53 2.44 -2.95 -0.52
C PHE A 53 0.92 -2.92 -0.55
N VAL A 54 0.34 -3.52 -1.58
CA VAL A 54 -1.10 -3.76 -1.70
C VAL A 54 -1.29 -5.23 -2.06
N GLU A 55 -1.83 -6.00 -1.13
CA GLU A 55 -2.02 -7.43 -1.28
C GLU A 55 -2.79 -7.77 -2.56
N GLY A 56 -2.26 -8.72 -3.34
CA GLY A 56 -2.85 -9.16 -4.60
C GLY A 56 -2.77 -8.16 -5.75
N MET A 57 -2.27 -6.94 -5.54
CA MET A 57 -2.16 -5.90 -6.56
C MET A 57 -0.72 -5.51 -6.87
N THR A 58 0.14 -5.44 -5.86
CA THR A 58 1.58 -5.23 -6.06
C THR A 58 2.33 -6.56 -6.04
N GLN A 59 3.24 -6.75 -6.99
CA GLN A 59 4.24 -7.83 -6.90
C GLN A 59 5.31 -7.43 -5.88
N GLY A 60 5.11 -7.80 -4.61
CA GLY A 60 5.94 -7.38 -3.49
C GLY A 60 5.82 -5.89 -3.16
N VAL A 61 6.78 -5.36 -2.41
CA VAL A 61 6.85 -3.92 -2.07
C VAL A 61 7.29 -3.11 -3.29
N LYS A 62 6.53 -2.07 -3.63
CA LYS A 62 6.84 -1.11 -4.69
C LYS A 62 7.30 0.22 -4.07
N ASN A 63 8.36 0.79 -4.63
CA ASN A 63 8.90 2.08 -4.19
C ASN A 63 8.30 3.20 -5.06
N MET A 64 7.36 3.94 -4.49
CA MET A 64 6.69 5.05 -5.16
C MET A 64 7.55 6.32 -5.05
N LYS A 65 8.07 6.77 -6.19
CA LYS A 65 9.06 7.85 -6.25
C LYS A 65 8.42 9.24 -6.13
N GLY A 66 9.19 10.20 -5.63
CA GLY A 66 8.84 11.61 -5.62
C GLY A 66 10.08 12.50 -5.45
N VAL A 67 9.92 13.79 -5.68
CA VAL A 67 11.00 14.79 -5.53
C VAL A 67 11.40 15.02 -4.07
N GLY A 68 10.49 14.71 -3.15
CA GLY A 68 10.68 14.84 -1.71
C GLY A 68 9.85 13.80 -0.94
N PRO A 69 10.00 13.73 0.39
CA PRO A 69 9.32 12.71 1.21
C PRO A 69 7.79 12.82 1.12
N VAL A 70 7.27 14.05 1.10
CA VAL A 70 5.83 14.33 1.01
C VAL A 70 5.29 13.91 -0.37
N ASP A 71 5.97 14.27 -1.44
CA ASP A 71 5.57 13.91 -2.81
C ASP A 71 5.55 12.38 -3.01
N ALA A 72 6.60 11.69 -2.55
CA ALA A 72 6.67 10.23 -2.60
C ALA A 72 5.49 9.56 -1.85
N LEU A 73 5.13 10.10 -0.67
CA LEU A 73 3.97 9.64 0.10
C LEU A 73 2.64 9.90 -0.63
N LEU A 74 2.47 11.09 -1.21
CA LEU A 74 1.26 11.43 -1.98
C LEU A 74 1.11 10.55 -3.22
N ASN A 75 2.20 10.21 -3.89
CA ASN A 75 2.20 9.27 -5.01
C ASN A 75 1.80 7.87 -4.56
N ALA A 76 2.31 7.38 -3.41
CA ALA A 76 1.87 6.12 -2.83
C ALA A 76 0.37 6.13 -2.48
N ALA A 77 -0.11 7.17 -1.81
CA ALA A 77 -1.51 7.32 -1.46
C ALA A 77 -2.42 7.42 -2.69
N THR A 78 -1.94 8.02 -3.79
CA THR A 78 -2.66 8.11 -5.05
C THR A 78 -2.86 6.72 -5.67
N ILE A 79 -1.83 5.86 -5.65
CA ILE A 79 -1.96 4.46 -6.08
C ILE A 79 -2.95 3.70 -5.21
N VAL A 80 -2.92 3.88 -3.89
CA VAL A 80 -3.91 3.25 -2.99
C VAL A 80 -5.33 3.69 -3.35
N LYS A 81 -5.56 5.00 -3.55
CA LYS A 81 -6.87 5.56 -3.92
C LYS A 81 -7.34 5.15 -5.32
N SER A 82 -6.43 4.88 -6.26
CA SER A 82 -6.81 4.46 -7.61
C SER A 82 -7.32 3.01 -7.66
N GLN A 83 -7.07 2.23 -6.60
CA GLN A 83 -7.58 0.87 -6.54
C GLN A 83 -9.10 0.89 -6.34
N LYS A 84 -9.83 0.04 -7.05
CA LYS A 84 -11.29 -0.13 -6.91
C LYS A 84 -11.65 -0.94 -5.64
N VAL A 85 -11.01 -0.63 -4.52
CA VAL A 85 -11.22 -1.27 -3.21
C VAL A 85 -11.94 -0.32 -2.28
N LYS A 86 -12.79 -0.85 -1.39
CA LYS A 86 -13.51 -0.06 -0.38
C LYS A 86 -12.87 -0.30 0.97
N HIS A 87 -12.58 0.78 1.69
CA HIS A 87 -12.10 0.67 3.08
C HIS A 87 -13.14 -0.07 3.95
N VAL A 88 -12.65 -0.97 4.79
CA VAL A 88 -13.51 -1.71 5.72
C VAL A 88 -13.07 -1.39 7.13
N ARG A 89 -13.99 -0.81 7.90
CA ARG A 89 -13.77 -0.57 9.31
C ARG A 89 -13.82 -1.92 10.05
N PRO A 90 -12.78 -2.27 10.83
CA PRO A 90 -12.87 -3.42 11.72
C PRO A 90 -14.06 -3.21 12.67
N GLY A 91 -15.02 -4.15 12.67
CA GLY A 91 -16.20 -4.10 13.55
C GLY A 91 -17.56 -3.90 12.89
N MET A 92 -17.63 -3.63 11.58
CA MET A 92 -18.90 -3.63 10.83
C MET A 92 -19.08 -4.92 10.03
N GLY A 93 -19.12 -6.05 10.75
CA GLY A 93 -19.72 -7.28 10.26
C GLY A 93 -21.23 -7.25 10.49
N GLY A 94 -21.97 -6.46 9.70
CA GLY A 94 -23.39 -6.74 9.49
C GLY A 94 -23.45 -7.86 8.46
N GLY A 95 -23.85 -9.08 8.81
CA GLY A 95 -25.19 -9.39 9.30
C GLY A 95 -26.02 -9.67 8.06
N ASN A 96 -26.21 -10.96 7.77
CA ASN A 96 -27.03 -11.48 6.67
C ASN A 96 -28.43 -10.85 6.65
#